data_AF-A0A946RZ33-F1
#
_entry.id   AF-A0A946RZ33-F1
#
_cell.length_a   1.000
_cell.length_b   1.000
_cell.length_c   1.000
_cell.angle_alpha   90.00
_cell.angle_beta   90.00
_cell.angle_gamma   90.00
#
_symmetry.space_group_name_H-M   'P 1'
#
loop_
_entity.id
_entity.type
_entity.pdbx_description
1 polymer ?
#
loop_
_entity_poly.entity_id
_entity_poly.type
_entity_poly.pdbx_seq_one_letter_code
_entity_poly.pdbx_strand_id
1 'polypeptide(L)'
;MNTNTALHTFTKKGAAEKRGIEIIETYWINGHFDIIHVFKAKSEEQAIAHSLSLSALGNVRTQTCRAYNRQEMDHILNNMFDPYDLSKIKIK
;
A
#
# COMPACT_ATOMS: atom_id res chain seq x y z
N MET A 1 -21.90 -16.04 -1.44
CA MET A 1 -20.95 -15.29 -0.58
C MET A 1 -21.80 -14.43 0.37
N ASN A 2 -21.74 -14.66 1.67
CA ASN A 2 -22.51 -13.86 2.64
C ASN A 2 -21.89 -12.45 2.74
N THR A 3 -22.72 -11.42 2.65
CA THR A 3 -22.28 -10.01 2.61
C THR A 3 -21.45 -9.58 3.83
N ASN A 4 -21.52 -10.31 4.94
CA ASN A 4 -20.79 -10.02 6.18
C ASN A 4 -19.30 -10.41 6.19
N THR A 5 -18.84 -11.33 5.34
CA THR A 5 -17.47 -11.86 5.46
C THR A 5 -16.40 -10.89 4.94
N ALA A 6 -16.71 -10.14 3.87
CA ALA A 6 -15.82 -9.09 3.39
C ALA A 6 -15.69 -7.97 4.43
N LEU A 7 -16.81 -7.52 5.02
CA LEU A 7 -16.83 -6.52 6.08
C LEU A 7 -16.00 -6.94 7.31
N HIS A 8 -16.11 -8.19 7.77
CA HIS A 8 -15.40 -8.66 8.96
C HIS A 8 -13.89 -8.84 8.79
N THR A 9 -13.41 -9.10 7.57
CA THR A 9 -11.98 -9.37 7.34
C THR A 9 -11.14 -8.10 7.52
N PHE A 10 -11.61 -6.98 6.98
CA PHE A 10 -10.88 -5.70 7.00
C PHE A 10 -11.17 -4.84 8.24
N THR A 11 -12.20 -5.18 9.03
CA THR A 11 -12.57 -4.45 10.27
C THR A 11 -11.97 -5.05 11.55
N LYS A 12 -11.25 -6.18 11.47
CA LYS A 12 -10.60 -6.82 12.63
C LYS A 12 -9.33 -6.08 13.08
N LYS A 13 -9.51 -4.85 13.59
CA LYS A 13 -8.44 -4.01 14.16
C LYS A 13 -7.58 -4.76 15.18
N GLY A 14 -8.19 -5.49 16.11
CA GLY A 14 -7.46 -6.20 17.16
C GLY A 14 -6.51 -7.32 16.70
N ALA A 15 -6.69 -7.86 15.48
CA ALA A 15 -5.75 -8.85 14.92
C ALA A 15 -4.60 -8.19 14.15
N ALA A 16 -4.83 -7.01 13.58
CA ALA A 16 -3.82 -6.20 12.90
C ALA A 16 -2.91 -5.50 13.91
N GLU A 17 -3.48 -4.90 14.95
CA GLU A 17 -2.76 -4.19 16.02
C GLU A 17 -1.78 -5.11 16.77
N LYS A 18 -2.18 -6.35 17.06
CA LYS A 18 -1.30 -7.38 17.65
C LYS A 18 -0.07 -7.69 16.78
N ARG A 19 -0.12 -7.38 15.48
CA ARG A 19 0.96 -7.58 14.51
C ARG A 19 1.71 -6.29 14.18
N GLY A 20 1.48 -5.21 14.93
CA GLY A 20 2.14 -3.92 14.70
C GLY A 20 1.60 -3.14 13.51
N ILE A 21 0.41 -3.49 13.02
CA ILE A 21 -0.27 -2.82 11.90
C ILE A 21 -1.33 -1.88 12.44
N GLU A 22 -1.23 -0.61 12.06
CA GLU A 22 -2.24 0.42 12.32
C GLU A 22 -3.11 0.56 11.08
N ILE A 23 -4.38 0.15 11.16
CA ILE A 23 -5.34 0.34 10.06
C ILE A 23 -5.79 1.80 10.08
N ILE A 24 -5.53 2.53 8.99
CA ILE A 24 -5.95 3.92 8.83
C ILE A 24 -7.40 3.96 8.38
N GLU A 25 -7.69 3.33 7.23
CA GLU A 25 -9.02 3.37 6.64
C GLU A 25 -9.23 2.23 5.64
N THR A 26 -10.49 1.85 5.41
CA THR A 26 -10.88 0.91 4.36
C THR A 26 -11.99 1.49 3.51
N TYR A 27 -11.75 1.56 2.20
CA TYR A 27 -12.70 2.09 1.23
C TYR A 27 -13.20 0.96 0.34
N TRP A 28 -14.51 0.93 0.11
CA TRP A 28 -15.10 0.18 -1.00
C TRP A 28 -15.14 1.07 -2.23
N ILE A 29 -14.60 0.57 -3.32
CA ILE A 29 -14.48 1.34 -4.56
C ILE A 29 -15.17 0.59 -5.70
N ASN A 30 -15.64 1.34 -6.69
CA ASN A 30 -16.12 0.78 -7.94
C ASN A 30 -14.98 0.87 -8.96
N GLY A 31 -14.52 -0.27 -9.48
CA GLY A 31 -13.43 -0.34 -10.44
C GLY A 31 -12.83 -1.72 -10.54
N HIS A 32 -11.54 -1.78 -10.87
CA HIS A 32 -10.81 -3.06 -11.03
C HIS A 32 -10.65 -3.85 -9.73
N PHE A 33 -10.66 -3.16 -8.58
CA PHE A 33 -10.62 -3.75 -7.25
C PHE A 33 -11.90 -3.38 -6.50
N ASP A 34 -12.30 -4.22 -5.54
CA ASP A 34 -13.46 -3.96 -4.69
C ASP A 34 -13.13 -3.08 -3.48
N ILE A 35 -11.86 -3.09 -3.04
CA ILE A 35 -11.41 -2.51 -1.77
C ILE A 35 -10.04 -1.84 -1.91
N ILE A 36 -9.90 -0.67 -1.30
CA ILE A 36 -8.60 -0.06 -0.95
C ILE A 36 -8.45 -0.14 0.58
N HIS A 37 -7.43 -0.83 1.04
CA HIS A 37 -7.11 -0.97 2.46
C HIS A 37 -5.83 -0.20 2.80
N VAL A 38 -5.95 0.87 3.59
CA VAL A 38 -4.84 1.76 3.94
C VAL A 38 -4.41 1.47 5.38
N PHE A 39 -3.13 1.13 5.56
CA PHE A 39 -2.56 0.83 6.86
C PHE A 39 -1.11 1.32 6.95
N LYS A 40 -0.64 1.50 8.19
CA LYS A 40 0.76 1.75 8.52
C LYS A 40 1.37 0.53 9.17
N ALA A 41 2.62 0.27 8.85
CA ALA A 41 3.45 -0.73 9.47
C ALA A 41 4.78 -0.10 9.90
N LYS A 42 5.42 -0.64 10.93
CA LYS A 42 6.72 -0.15 11.41
C LYS A 42 7.89 -0.55 10.51
N SER A 43 7.72 -1.60 9.70
CA SER A 43 8.71 -2.06 8.74
C SER A 43 8.02 -2.63 7.49
N GLU A 44 8.78 -2.73 6.39
CA GLU A 44 8.26 -3.25 5.12
C GLU A 44 7.89 -4.73 5.22
N GLU A 45 8.66 -5.51 5.99
CA GLU A 45 8.40 -6.93 6.24
C GLU A 45 7.07 -7.14 6.97
N GLN A 46 6.74 -6.27 7.93
CA GLN A 46 5.45 -6.32 8.62
C GLN A 46 4.29 -6.00 7.67
N ALA A 47 4.46 -5.03 6.77
CA ALA A 47 3.44 -4.70 5.78
C ALA A 47 3.20 -5.88 4.81
N ILE A 48 4.27 -6.48 4.29
CA ILE A 48 4.18 -7.64 3.40
C ILE A 48 3.56 -8.84 4.12
N ALA A 49 3.99 -9.15 5.34
CA ALA A 49 3.44 -10.25 6.13
C ALA A 49 1.93 -10.07 6.40
N HIS A 50 1.49 -8.83 6.63
CA HIS A 50 0.08 -8.51 6.78
C HIS A 50 -0.71 -8.73 5.48
N SER A 51 -0.24 -8.21 4.35
CA SER A 51 -0.88 -8.42 3.04
C SER A 51 -0.96 -9.90 2.66
N LEU A 52 0.10 -10.68 2.91
CA LEU A 52 0.11 -12.12 2.67
C LEU A 52 -0.83 -12.87 3.62
N SER A 53 -0.94 -12.45 4.87
CA SER A 53 -1.91 -13.02 5.82
C SER A 53 -3.35 -12.82 5.35
N LEU A 54 -3.67 -11.67 4.75
CA LEU A 54 -4.97 -11.42 4.14
C LEU A 54 -5.20 -12.32 2.92
N SER A 55 -4.20 -12.44 2.05
CA SER A 55 -4.28 -13.31 0.87
C SER A 55 -4.41 -14.80 1.22
N ALA A 56 -3.79 -15.25 2.31
CA ALA A 56 -3.82 -16.64 2.77
C ALA A 56 -5.23 -17.12 3.19
N LEU A 57 -6.17 -16.20 3.43
CA LEU A 57 -7.57 -16.54 3.71
C LEU A 57 -8.31 -17.07 2.47
N GLY A 58 -7.72 -16.96 1.27
CA GLY A 58 -8.24 -17.53 0.02
C GLY A 58 -9.40 -16.75 -0.62
N ASN A 59 -9.89 -15.70 0.05
CA ASN A 59 -11.01 -14.86 -0.40
C ASN A 59 -10.59 -13.45 -0.82
N VAL A 60 -9.31 -13.09 -0.67
CA VAL A 60 -8.76 -11.77 -1.02
C VAL A 60 -7.51 -11.97 -1.88
N ARG A 61 -7.39 -11.21 -2.96
CA ARG A 61 -6.11 -11.04 -3.68
C ARG A 61 -5.60 -9.64 -3.39
N THR A 62 -4.40 -9.52 -2.83
CA THR A 62 -3.82 -8.23 -2.47
C THR A 62 -2.83 -7.74 -3.52
N GLN A 63 -2.94 -6.48 -3.90
CA GLN A 63 -1.84 -5.72 -4.50
C GLN A 63 -1.37 -4.69 -3.48
N THR A 64 -0.10 -4.76 -3.08
CA THR A 64 0.47 -3.84 -2.10
C THR A 64 1.10 -2.65 -2.84
N CYS A 65 0.70 -1.43 -2.46
CA CYS A 65 1.29 -0.19 -2.96
C CYS A 65 1.91 0.56 -1.78
N ARG A 66 3.20 0.88 -1.86
CA ARG A 66 3.86 1.75 -0.88
C ARG A 66 3.47 3.20 -1.14
N ALA A 67 2.93 3.87 -0.14
CA ALA A 67 2.67 5.30 -0.19
C ALA A 67 3.97 6.04 0.13
N TYR A 68 4.41 6.90 -0.80
CA TYR A 68 5.55 7.80 -0.59
C TYR A 68 5.05 9.20 -0.28
N ASN A 69 5.67 9.84 0.70
CA ASN A 69 5.44 11.26 0.94
C ASN A 69 6.24 12.13 -0.06
N ARG A 70 5.99 13.44 -0.04
CA ARG A 70 6.66 14.38 -0.95
C ARG A 70 8.18 14.34 -0.81
N GLN A 71 8.72 14.35 0.42
CA GLN A 71 10.17 14.37 0.62
C GLN A 71 10.84 13.08 0.12
N GLU A 72 10.20 11.92 0.34
CA GLU A 72 10.67 10.64 -0.19
C GLU A 72 10.67 10.63 -1.71
N MET A 73 9.59 11.12 -2.34
CA MET A 73 9.53 11.23 -3.80
C MET A 73 10.57 12.19 -4.35
N ASP A 74 10.77 13.35 -3.73
CA ASP A 74 11.81 14.30 -4.14
C ASP A 74 13.20 13.66 -4.06
N HIS A 75 13.48 12.91 -3.00
CA HIS A 75 14.73 12.16 -2.86
C HIS A 75 14.90 11.09 -3.94
N ILE A 76 13.84 10.33 -4.24
CA ILE A 76 13.85 9.32 -5.31
C ILE A 76 14.13 9.98 -6.67
N LEU A 77 13.44 11.07 -6.98
CA LEU A 77 13.60 11.79 -8.24
C LEU A 77 15.00 12.39 -8.40
N ASN A 78 15.61 12.89 -7.33
CA ASN A 78 16.99 13.40 -7.37
C ASN A 78 18.03 12.30 -7.67
N ASN A 79 17.72 11.05 -7.35
CA ASN A 79 18.58 9.89 -7.64
C ASN A 79 18.20 9.18 -8.95
N MET A 80 17.16 9.64 -9.64
CA MET A 80 16.72 9.06 -10.90
C MET A 80 17.74 9.37 -12.00
N PHE A 81 18.12 8.35 -12.78
CA PHE A 81 18.86 8.57 -14.01
C PHE A 81 17.93 9.16 -15.07
N ASP A 82 18.15 10.43 -15.41
CA ASP A 82 17.44 11.10 -16.50
C ASP A 82 18.34 11.18 -17.75
N PRO A 83 18.08 10.34 -18.78
CA PRO A 83 18.82 10.41 -20.04
C PRO A 83 18.48 11.66 -20.87
N TYR A 84 17.43 12.39 -20.52
CA TYR A 84 16.94 13.56 -21.23
C TYR A 84 17.04 14.84 -20.39
N ASP A 85 17.96 14.90 -19.42
CA ASP A 85 18.21 16.09 -18.62
C ASP A 85 18.71 17.26 -19.50
N LEU A 86 17.76 18.03 -20.03
CA LEU A 86 18.01 19.15 -20.93
C LEU A 86 18.74 20.31 -20.23
N SER A 87 18.78 20.33 -18.89
CA SER A 87 19.51 21.35 -18.13
C SER A 87 21.03 21.23 -18.29
N LYS A 88 21.53 20.06 -18.68
CA LYS A 88 22.94 19.80 -18.98
C LYS A 88 23.33 20.17 -20.41
N ILE A 89 22.35 20.41 -21.29
CA ILE A 89 22.62 20.81 -22.68
C ILE A 89 22.92 22.31 -22.69
N LYS A 90 24.22 22.67 -22.67
CA LYS A 90 24.64 24.04 -22.96
C LYS A 90 24.39 24.33 -24.43
N ILE A 91 23.30 25.03 -24.73
CA ILE A 91 23.09 25.66 -26.03
C ILE A 91 24.12 26.79 -26.14
N LYS A 92 24.98 26.73 -27.15
CA LYS A 92 25.97 27.76 -27.47
C LYS A 92 25.30 29.03 -28.00
#